data_AF-A0A5P0ZI30-F1
#
_entry.id   AF-A0A5P0ZI30-F1
#
_cell.length_a   1.000
_cell.length_b   1.000
_cell.length_c   1.000
_cell.angle_alpha   90.00
_cell.angle_beta   90.00
_cell.angle_gamma   90.00
#
_symmetry.space_group_name_H-M   'P 1'
#
loop_
_entity.id
_entity.type
_entity.pdbx_description
1 polymer ?
#
loop_
_entity_poly.entity_id
_entity_poly.type
_entity_poly.pdbx_seq_one_letter_code
_entity_poly.pdbx_strand_id
1 'polypeptide(L)'
;MGWNYHFTVLLLLVNIIVYLPNLISVYLVGKQRFSGIIASIVSGPLIAVAFLKLHLMGSWIPVWGPWNRSFFALKVDQLSWWILVITAVVGIIVGMIAIYLLGKVNSRKTNQINF
;
A
#
# COMPACT_ATOMS: atom_id res chain seq x y z
N MET A 1 -21.31 20.60 11.19
CA MET A 1 -22.05 19.32 11.22
C MET A 1 -21.00 18.21 11.26
N GLY A 2 -20.87 17.53 12.41
CA GLY A 2 -19.97 16.39 12.53
C GLY A 2 -20.46 15.26 11.63
N TRP A 3 -19.56 14.57 10.94
CA TRP A 3 -19.89 13.57 9.91
C TRP A 3 -20.60 12.31 10.46
N ASN A 4 -21.08 12.31 11.72
CA ASN A 4 -21.61 11.17 12.47
C ASN A 4 -20.80 9.88 12.24
N TYR A 5 -19.48 10.06 12.11
CA TYR A 5 -18.57 8.99 11.80
C TYR A 5 -18.20 8.27 13.08
N HIS A 6 -18.61 7.02 13.19
CA HIS A 6 -18.25 6.15 14.29
C HIS A 6 -17.19 5.16 13.83
N PHE A 7 -16.10 5.08 14.59
CA PHE A 7 -15.10 4.02 14.39
C PHE A 7 -15.73 2.69 14.77
N THR A 8 -16.02 1.87 13.77
CA THR A 8 -16.56 0.52 13.97
C THR A 8 -15.44 -0.51 14.08
N VAL A 9 -15.69 -1.62 14.78
CA VAL A 9 -14.75 -2.75 14.84
C VAL A 9 -14.44 -3.27 13.44
N LEU A 10 -15.42 -3.30 12.55
CA LEU A 10 -15.24 -3.76 11.18
C LEU A 10 -14.29 -2.86 10.38
N LEU A 11 -14.43 -1.54 10.51
CA LEU A 11 -13.48 -0.58 9.93
C LEU A 11 -12.06 -0.81 10.46
N LEU A 12 -11.90 -1.05 11.76
CA LEU A 12 -10.59 -1.33 12.36
C LEU A 12 -9.97 -2.59 11.74
N LEU A 13 -10.74 -3.69 11.69
CA LEU A 13 -10.27 -4.96 11.11
C LEU A 13 -9.84 -4.81 9.65
N VAL A 14 -10.64 -4.11 8.84
CA VAL A 14 -10.30 -3.91 7.42
C VAL A 14 -9.02 -3.08 7.28
N ASN A 15 -8.83 -2.02 8.07
CA ASN A 15 -7.58 -1.26 8.04
C ASN A 15 -6.38 -2.12 8.46
N ILE A 16 -6.51 -2.92 9.52
CA ILE A 16 -5.44 -3.84 9.94
C ILE A 16 -5.06 -4.77 8.79
N ILE A 17 -6.04 -5.39 8.14
CA ILE A 17 -5.81 -6.32 7.01
C ILE A 17 -5.08 -5.62 5.85
N VAL A 18 -5.51 -4.41 5.49
CA VAL A 18 -4.92 -3.65 4.38
C VAL A 18 -3.47 -3.25 4.66
N TYR A 19 -3.12 -2.94 5.91
CA TYR A 19 -1.76 -2.56 6.29
C TYR A 19 -0.84 -3.75 6.63
N LEU A 20 -1.41 -4.94 6.89
CA LEU A 20 -0.64 -6.12 7.29
C LEU A 20 0.46 -6.51 6.30
N PRO A 21 0.25 -6.51 4.97
CA PRO A 21 1.31 -6.81 4.01
C PRO A 21 2.51 -5.86 4.11
N ASN A 22 2.25 -4.56 4.32
CA ASN A 22 3.32 -3.57 4.49
C ASN A 22 4.04 -3.75 5.82
N LEU A 23 3.32 -4.07 6.90
CA LEU A 23 3.94 -4.38 8.19
C LEU A 23 4.85 -5.61 8.10
N ILE A 24 4.39 -6.68 7.47
CA ILE A 24 5.19 -7.90 7.23
C ILE A 24 6.43 -7.57 6.41
N SER A 25 6.27 -6.78 5.35
CA SER A 25 7.37 -6.32 4.51
C SER A 25 8.44 -5.57 5.31
N VAL A 26 8.04 -4.55 6.07
CA VAL A 26 8.95 -3.77 6.92
C VAL A 26 9.61 -4.64 7.98
N TYR A 27 8.87 -5.55 8.61
CA TYR A 27 9.42 -6.48 9.59
C TYR A 27 10.50 -7.40 8.99
N LEU A 28 10.22 -7.99 7.83
CA LEU A 28 11.17 -8.89 7.16
C LEU A 28 12.42 -8.14 6.65
N VAL A 29 12.24 -6.92 6.12
CA VAL A 29 13.35 -6.05 5.73
C VAL A 29 14.19 -5.65 6.95
N GLY A 30 13.56 -5.31 8.08
CA GLY A 30 14.25 -5.01 9.34
C GLY A 30 15.03 -6.20 9.90
N LYS A 31 14.59 -7.43 9.62
CA LYS A 31 15.33 -8.67 9.92
C LYS A 31 16.34 -9.07 8.84
N GLN A 32 16.59 -8.20 7.85
CA GLN A 32 17.51 -8.44 6.73
C GLN A 32 17.22 -9.74 5.95
N ARG A 33 15.97 -10.17 5.94
CA ARG A 33 15.57 -11.40 5.24
C ARG A 33 15.31 -11.12 3.78
N PHE A 34 15.79 -12.02 2.90
CA PHE A 34 15.52 -11.95 1.47
C PHE A 34 14.02 -11.94 1.14
N SER A 35 13.20 -12.65 1.93
CA SER A 35 11.74 -12.62 1.81
C SER A 35 11.14 -11.23 2.00
N GLY A 36 11.83 -10.31 2.68
CA GLY A 36 11.40 -8.92 2.81
C GLY A 36 11.44 -8.15 1.49
N ILE A 37 12.39 -8.48 0.61
CA ILE A 37 12.44 -7.93 -0.75
C ILE A 37 11.20 -8.38 -1.52
N ILE A 38 10.92 -9.69 -1.51
CA ILE A 38 9.73 -10.25 -2.19
C ILE A 38 8.44 -9.66 -1.62
N ALA A 39 8.33 -9.53 -0.30
CA ALA A 39 7.17 -8.91 0.34
C ALA A 39 6.97 -7.45 -0.10
N SER A 40 8.06 -6.67 -0.23
CA SER A 40 8.03 -5.26 -0.69
C SER A 40 7.57 -5.11 -2.14
N ILE A 41 7.92 -6.07 -3.01
CA ILE A 41 7.48 -6.08 -4.43
C ILE A 41 5.96 -6.09 -4.52
N VAL A 42 5.30 -6.82 -3.61
CA VAL A 42 3.84 -6.97 -3.61
C VAL A 42 3.17 -5.89 -2.76
N SER A 43 3.68 -5.62 -1.56
CA SER A 43 2.97 -4.80 -0.56
C SER A 43 2.82 -3.34 -1.00
N GLY A 44 3.84 -2.77 -1.67
CA GLY A 44 3.83 -1.40 -2.17
C GLY A 44 2.78 -1.15 -3.27
N PRO A 45 2.81 -1.91 -4.38
CA PRO A 45 1.78 -1.80 -5.42
C PRO A 45 0.38 -2.15 -4.91
N LEU A 46 0.26 -3.14 -4.01
CA LEU A 46 -1.02 -3.52 -3.43
C LEU A 46 -1.69 -2.36 -2.68
N ILE A 47 -0.95 -1.64 -1.82
CA ILE A 47 -1.53 -0.50 -1.11
C ILE A 47 -1.85 0.65 -2.05
N ALA A 48 -1.01 0.91 -3.06
CA ALA A 48 -1.27 1.93 -4.08
C ALA A 48 -2.59 1.65 -4.83
N VAL A 49 -2.76 0.42 -5.32
CA VAL A 49 -3.97 0.01 -6.06
C VAL A 49 -5.19 0.00 -5.16
N ALA A 50 -5.09 -0.53 -3.94
CA ALA A 50 -6.21 -0.53 -2.99
C ALA A 50 -6.66 0.89 -2.63
N PHE A 51 -5.70 1.80 -2.41
CA PHE A 51 -5.97 3.19 -2.11
C PHE A 51 -6.59 3.92 -3.30
N LEU A 52 -6.08 3.71 -4.52
CA LEU A 52 -6.66 4.25 -5.76
C LEU A 52 -8.08 3.73 -5.97
N LYS A 53 -8.29 2.42 -5.84
CA LYS A 53 -9.61 1.79 -6.01
C LYS A 53 -10.63 2.41 -5.07
N LEU A 54 -10.30 2.50 -3.78
CA LEU A 54 -11.23 3.03 -2.78
C LEU A 54 -11.64 4.48 -3.10
N HIS A 55 -10.68 5.33 -3.43
CA HIS A 55 -10.94 6.76 -3.58
C HIS A 55 -11.47 7.15 -4.97
N LEU A 56 -11.13 6.41 -6.02
CA LEU A 56 -11.64 6.68 -7.37
C LEU A 56 -13.00 6.01 -7.63
N MET A 57 -13.20 4.79 -7.13
CA MET A 57 -14.37 3.97 -7.45
C MET A 57 -15.34 3.81 -6.28
N GLY A 58 -14.94 4.25 -5.08
CA GLY A 58 -15.70 4.01 -3.86
C GLY A 58 -15.50 2.60 -3.32
N SER A 59 -16.15 2.36 -2.18
CA SER A 59 -16.07 1.08 -1.49
C SER A 59 -17.14 0.10 -1.98
N TRP A 60 -16.78 -1.19 -2.06
CA TRP A 60 -17.75 -2.27 -2.18
C TRP A 60 -18.36 -2.68 -0.84
N ILE A 61 -17.58 -2.53 0.24
CA ILE A 61 -18.01 -2.87 1.60
C ILE A 61 -18.18 -1.55 2.36
N PRO A 62 -19.40 -1.14 2.76
CA PRO A 62 -19.67 0.23 3.20
C PRO A 62 -19.19 0.53 4.63
N VAL A 63 -17.90 0.31 4.95
CA VAL A 63 -17.34 0.40 6.31
C VAL A 63 -16.56 1.69 6.58
N TRP A 64 -16.21 2.46 5.55
CA TRP A 64 -15.43 3.69 5.67
C TRP A 64 -16.27 4.96 5.82
N GLY A 65 -17.56 4.82 6.11
CA GLY A 65 -18.48 5.95 6.28
C GLY A 65 -18.52 6.85 5.04
N PRO A 66 -18.13 8.14 5.15
CA PRO A 66 -18.13 9.04 4.00
C PRO A 66 -17.27 8.58 2.83
N TRP A 67 -16.12 7.96 3.12
CA TRP A 67 -15.16 7.46 2.12
C TRP A 67 -15.63 6.21 1.38
N ASN A 68 -16.84 5.71 1.69
CA ASN A 68 -17.48 4.71 0.84
C ASN A 68 -17.82 5.28 -0.55
N ARG A 69 -17.98 6.61 -0.66
CA ARG A 69 -18.18 7.31 -1.93
C ARG A 69 -16.83 7.69 -2.55
N SER A 70 -16.78 7.76 -3.87
CA SER A 70 -15.60 8.24 -4.58
C SER A 70 -15.33 9.72 -4.31
N PHE A 71 -14.07 10.13 -4.50
CA PHE A 71 -13.64 11.52 -4.44
C PHE A 71 -14.42 12.45 -5.36
N PHE A 72 -14.82 11.95 -6.53
CA PHE A 72 -15.70 12.67 -7.46
C PHE A 72 -17.06 12.97 -6.82
N ALA A 73 -17.68 11.99 -6.18
CA ALA A 73 -18.99 12.15 -5.53
C ALA A 73 -18.90 13.00 -4.25
N LEU A 74 -17.77 12.95 -3.56
CA LEU A 74 -17.49 13.75 -2.37
C LEU A 74 -17.06 15.19 -2.66
N LYS A 75 -16.71 15.51 -3.93
CA LYS A 75 -16.19 16.82 -4.36
C LYS A 75 -15.03 17.28 -3.46
N VAL A 76 -14.07 16.37 -3.24
CA VAL A 76 -12.90 16.66 -2.40
C VAL A 76 -12.04 17.77 -2.99
N ASP A 77 -11.28 18.44 -2.13
CA ASP A 77 -10.41 19.55 -2.48
C ASP A 77 -9.10 19.09 -3.15
N GLN A 78 -8.32 20.07 -3.64
CA GLN A 78 -7.08 19.81 -4.38
C GLN A 78 -6.02 19.07 -3.55
N LEU A 79 -5.94 19.29 -2.23
CA LEU A 79 -4.96 18.61 -1.37
C LEU A 79 -5.27 17.11 -1.29
N SER A 80 -6.55 16.76 -1.19
CA SER A 80 -7.00 15.37 -1.18
C SER A 80 -6.56 14.61 -2.46
N TRP A 81 -6.61 15.27 -3.62
CA TRP A 81 -6.10 14.71 -4.88
C TRP A 81 -4.58 14.53 -4.88
N TRP A 82 -3.83 15.47 -4.32
CA TRP A 82 -2.38 15.34 -4.20
C TRP A 82 -1.98 14.18 -3.29
N ILE A 83 -2.67 14.00 -2.16
CA ILE A 83 -2.45 12.85 -1.26
C ILE A 83 -2.67 11.54 -2.02
N LEU A 84 -3.76 11.43 -2.79
CA LEU A 84 -4.05 10.25 -3.61
C LEU A 84 -2.90 9.93 -4.57
N VAL A 85 -2.42 10.92 -5.31
CA VAL A 85 -1.33 10.76 -6.28
C VAL A 85 -0.02 10.37 -5.58
N ILE A 86 0.36 11.08 -4.52
CA ILE A 86 1.61 10.82 -3.80
C ILE A 86 1.60 9.41 -3.21
N THR A 87 0.53 9.00 -2.53
CA THR A 87 0.42 7.66 -1.94
C THR A 87 0.52 6.58 -3.01
N ALA A 88 -0.14 6.76 -4.16
CA ALA A 88 -0.05 5.81 -5.26
C ALA A 88 1.36 5.71 -5.83
N VAL A 89 2.00 6.85 -6.12
CA VAL A 89 3.35 6.93 -6.70
C VAL A 89 4.38 6.30 -5.75
N VAL A 90 4.34 6.66 -4.46
CA VAL A 90 5.25 6.09 -3.45
C VAL A 90 5.11 4.57 -3.37
N GLY A 91 3.88 4.04 -3.34
CA GLY A 91 3.66 2.59 -3.28
C GLY A 91 4.26 1.85 -4.48
N ILE A 92 4.13 2.41 -5.69
CA ILE A 92 4.75 1.84 -6.91
C ILE A 92 6.28 1.94 -6.85
N ILE A 93 6.83 3.09 -6.45
CA ILE A 93 8.29 3.28 -6.30
C ILE A 93 8.89 2.26 -5.34
N VAL A 94 8.24 1.99 -4.20
CA VAL A 94 8.69 0.97 -3.26
C VAL A 94 8.78 -0.41 -3.93
N GLY A 95 7.77 -0.79 -4.72
CA GLY A 95 7.79 -2.03 -5.48
C GLY A 95 8.94 -2.08 -6.51
N MET A 96 9.13 -1.00 -7.27
CA MET A 96 10.22 -0.91 -8.26
C MET A 96 11.60 -1.01 -7.62
N ILE A 97 11.83 -0.32 -6.50
CA ILE A 97 13.08 -0.39 -5.75
C ILE A 97 13.32 -1.82 -5.26
N ALA A 98 12.30 -2.49 -4.74
CA ALA A 98 12.41 -3.87 -4.29
C ALA A 98 12.77 -4.84 -5.44
N ILE A 99 12.16 -4.69 -6.62
CA ILE A 99 12.50 -5.47 -7.82
C ILE A 99 13.96 -5.21 -8.25
N TYR A 100 14.38 -3.94 -8.27
CA TYR A 100 15.76 -3.59 -8.60
C TYR A 100 16.77 -4.23 -7.63
N LEU A 101 16.49 -4.15 -6.32
CA LEU A 101 17.33 -4.77 -5.30
C LEU A 101 17.36 -6.29 -5.40
N LEU A 102 16.23 -6.94 -5.74
CA LEU A 102 16.16 -8.37 -6.00
C LEU A 102 17.15 -8.78 -7.10
N GLY A 103 17.14 -8.05 -8.23
CA GLY A 103 18.07 -8.28 -9.33
C GLY A 103 19.53 -8.17 -8.88
N LYS A 104 19.87 -7.09 -8.16
CA LYS A 104 21.22 -6.86 -7.65
C LYS A 104 21.70 -7.95 -6.68
N VAL A 105 20.83 -8.44 -5.79
CA VAL A 105 21.16 -9.52 -4.85
C VAL A 105 21.39 -10.84 -5.60
N ASN A 106 20.55 -11.14 -6.60
CA ASN A 106 20.71 -12.35 -7.39
C ASN A 106 21.99 -12.33 -8.22
N SER A 107 22.32 -11.23 -8.89
CA SER A 107 23.58 -11.10 -9.64
C SER A 107 24.82 -11.28 -8.76
N ARG A 108 24.79 -10.75 -7.53
CA ARG A 108 25.90 -10.94 -6.56
C ARG A 108 26.06 -12.40 -6.15
N LYS A 109 24.96 -13.12 -5.88
CA LYS A 109 25.02 -14.55 -5.56
C LYS A 109 25.60 -15.36 -6.72
N THR A 110 25.16 -15.11 -7.95
CA THR A 110 25.70 -15.80 -9.14
C THR A 110 27.21 -15.59 -9.29
N ASN A 111 27.69 -14.37 -9.09
CA ASN A 111 29.12 -14.07 -9.21
C ASN A 111 29.99 -14.72 -8.11
N GLN A 112 29.43 -15.06 -6.94
CA GLN A 112 30.17 -15.73 -5.86
C GLN A 112 30.30 -17.25 -6.05
N ILE A 113 29.48 -17.87 -6.91
CA ILE A 113 29.48 -19.32 -7.13
C ILE A 113 30.48 -19.69 -8.25
N ASN A 114 30.95 -18.71 -9.02
CA ASN A 114 31.81 -18.89 -10.19
C ASN A 114 33.31 -18.62 -9.92
N PHE A 115 33.72 -18.55 -8.65
CA PHE A 115 35.13 -18.49 -8.20
C PHE A 115 35.38 -19.59 -7.18
#